data_AF-A0A2H5WWY1-F1
#
_entry.id   AF-A0A2H5WWY1-F1
#
_cell.length_a   1.000
_cell.length_b   1.000
_cell.length_c   1.000
_cell.angle_alpha   90.00
_cell.angle_beta   90.00
_cell.angle_gamma   90.00
#
_symmetry.space_group_name_H-M   'P 1'
#
loop_
_entity.id
_entity.type
_entity.pdbx_description
1 polymer ?
#
loop_
_entity_poly.entity_id
_entity_poly.type
_entity_poly.pdbx_seq_one_letter_code
_entity_poly.pdbx_strand_id
1 'polypeptide(L)'
;MERSDLLLRRERSVLVVVDMQEPFLRMIKVRDLIVQNIAFLLQATRLLGIPVLATLQNRERIGEIVPPLQALLPEQVMPIDKLCFSCLGAEPFAKALQETGRQQVVLTGIEAHICIMQTALDLLKAGHQVYVPYDAVASRGKPDWKYALLRLQHAGVIITSVESVTYEWLDQAGTEMFRQLLPLIKERDQFLKKRKESVDE
;
A
#
# COMPACT_ATOMS: atom_id res chain seq x y z
N MET A 1 -1.34 7.00 -29.45
CA MET A 1 -2.34 6.04 -28.96
C MET A 1 -2.47 6.26 -27.47
N GLU A 2 -3.68 6.35 -26.94
CA GLU A 2 -3.90 6.52 -25.50
C GLU A 2 -3.52 5.24 -24.73
N ARG A 3 -2.85 5.36 -23.58
CA ARG A 3 -2.51 4.20 -22.72
C ARG A 3 -3.76 3.67 -22.03
N SER A 4 -3.78 2.37 -21.72
CA SER A 4 -4.88 1.73 -20.98
C SER A 4 -5.21 2.46 -19.67
N ASP A 5 -6.50 2.60 -19.38
CA ASP A 5 -7.00 3.16 -18.12
C ASP A 5 -6.83 2.23 -16.91
N LEU A 6 -6.39 0.99 -17.15
CA LEU A 6 -6.01 0.05 -16.10
C LEU A 6 -4.57 0.26 -15.60
N LEU A 7 -3.79 1.15 -16.23
CA LEU A 7 -2.46 1.51 -15.75
C LEU A 7 -2.54 2.66 -14.74
N LEU A 8 -1.74 2.57 -13.69
CA LEU A 8 -1.61 3.63 -12.71
C LEU A 8 -1.05 4.91 -13.34
N ARG A 9 -1.68 6.04 -13.02
CA ARG A 9 -1.20 7.38 -13.33
C ARG A 9 -1.01 8.11 -12.00
N ARG A 10 0.17 8.68 -11.77
CA ARG A 10 0.49 9.34 -10.48
C ARG A 10 -0.52 10.45 -10.14
N GLU A 11 -1.04 11.18 -11.13
CA GLU A 11 -2.03 12.24 -10.99
C GLU A 11 -3.43 11.73 -10.66
N ARG A 12 -3.68 10.42 -10.76
CA ARG A 12 -4.97 9.81 -10.40
C ARG A 12 -4.87 8.94 -9.16
N SER A 13 -3.66 8.79 -8.63
CA SER A 13 -3.34 7.82 -7.58
C SER A 13 -3.31 8.44 -6.19
N VAL A 14 -3.68 7.62 -5.21
CA VAL A 14 -3.44 7.82 -3.77
C VAL A 14 -2.91 6.52 -3.19
N LEU A 15 -1.91 6.61 -2.32
CA LEU A 15 -1.42 5.47 -1.54
C LEU A 15 -2.16 5.40 -0.21
N VAL A 16 -2.64 4.22 0.14
CA VAL A 16 -3.31 3.96 1.43
C VAL A 16 -2.51 2.93 2.22
N VAL A 17 -2.11 3.30 3.44
CA VAL A 17 -1.39 2.43 4.38
C VAL A 17 -2.33 2.01 5.50
N VAL A 18 -2.69 0.72 5.51
CA VAL A 18 -3.71 0.18 6.43
C VAL A 18 -3.05 -0.54 7.61
N ASP A 19 -3.27 0.00 8.81
CA ASP A 19 -3.15 -0.68 10.11
C ASP A 19 -1.77 -1.33 10.36
N MET A 20 -0.69 -0.67 9.94
CA MET A 20 0.70 -1.14 10.10
C MET A 20 1.22 -1.00 11.54
N GLN A 21 0.55 -1.66 12.48
CA GLN A 21 0.78 -1.57 13.92
C GLN A 21 1.56 -2.79 14.45
N GLU A 22 2.40 -2.54 15.46
CA GLU A 22 3.38 -3.51 15.98
C GLU A 22 2.76 -4.85 16.46
N PRO A 23 1.67 -4.89 17.25
CA PRO A 23 1.12 -6.16 17.74
C PRO A 23 0.68 -7.11 16.62
N PHE A 24 0.18 -6.58 15.50
CA PHE A 24 -0.19 -7.40 14.34
C PHE A 24 1.03 -7.86 13.57
N LEU A 25 2.00 -6.97 13.33
CA LEU A 25 3.20 -7.27 12.55
C LEU A 25 4.08 -8.34 13.21
N ARG A 26 4.12 -8.42 14.54
CA ARG A 26 4.83 -9.49 15.27
C ARG A 26 4.39 -10.90 14.88
N MET A 27 3.14 -11.05 14.46
CA MET A 27 2.56 -12.34 14.07
C MET A 27 2.75 -12.65 12.57
N ILE A 28 3.35 -11.74 11.80
CA ILE A 28 3.53 -11.85 10.35
C ILE A 28 4.98 -12.21 10.04
N LYS A 29 5.20 -13.42 9.49
CA LYS A 29 6.54 -13.93 9.16
C LYS A 29 7.31 -13.05 8.17
N VAL A 30 6.59 -12.37 7.28
CA VAL A 30 7.18 -11.52 6.23
C VAL A 30 7.19 -10.04 6.58
N ARG A 31 7.00 -9.67 7.86
CA ARG A 31 6.83 -8.27 8.30
C ARG A 31 7.92 -7.33 7.79
N ASP A 32 9.19 -7.75 7.79
CA ASP A 32 10.31 -6.89 7.40
C ASP A 32 10.23 -6.54 5.90
N LEU A 33 9.81 -7.49 5.06
CA LEU A 33 9.54 -7.21 3.64
C LEU A 33 8.40 -6.21 3.49
N ILE A 34 7.28 -6.42 4.18
CA ILE A 34 6.10 -5.57 4.01
C ILE A 34 6.41 -4.14 4.48
N VAL A 35 7.08 -4.00 5.62
CA VAL A 35 7.53 -2.70 6.12
C VAL A 35 8.49 -2.04 5.13
N GLN A 36 9.50 -2.75 4.61
CA GLN A 36 10.44 -2.17 3.65
C GLN A 36 9.75 -1.75 2.34
N ASN A 37 8.81 -2.56 1.86
CA ASN A 37 8.08 -2.29 0.63
C ASN A 37 7.12 -1.10 0.77
N ILE A 38 6.43 -0.97 1.91
CA ILE A 38 5.59 0.20 2.19
C ILE A 38 6.47 1.46 2.42
N ALA A 39 7.61 1.33 3.11
CA ALA A 39 8.57 2.41 3.27
C ALA A 39 9.10 2.94 1.93
N PHE A 40 9.40 2.02 1.01
CA PHE A 40 9.77 2.37 -0.36
C PHE A 40 8.65 3.12 -1.09
N LEU A 41 7.40 2.63 -1.02
CA LEU A 41 6.26 3.32 -1.62
C LEU A 41 6.04 4.71 -1.04
N LEU A 42 6.14 4.89 0.28
CA LEU A 42 6.02 6.21 0.94
C LEU A 42 7.05 7.21 0.41
N GLN A 43 8.31 6.78 0.28
CA GLN A 43 9.38 7.60 -0.27
C GLN A 43 9.14 7.93 -1.77
N ALA A 44 8.69 6.94 -2.55
CA ALA A 44 8.33 7.15 -3.95
C ALA A 44 7.18 8.15 -4.08
N THR A 45 6.12 8.03 -3.27
CA THR A 45 4.99 8.97 -3.31
C THR A 45 5.40 10.40 -2.97
N ARG A 46 6.35 10.57 -2.05
CA ARG A 46 6.89 11.89 -1.71
C ARG A 46 7.60 12.55 -2.90
N LEU A 47 8.44 11.80 -3.62
CA LEU A 47 9.12 12.31 -4.82
C LEU A 47 8.13 12.59 -5.97
N LEU A 48 7.11 11.74 -6.10
CA LEU A 48 6.13 11.79 -7.19
C LEU A 48 4.95 12.75 -6.93
N GLY A 49 4.84 13.33 -5.73
CA GLY A 49 3.72 14.21 -5.36
C GLY A 49 2.37 13.48 -5.23
N ILE A 50 2.40 12.20 -4.86
CA ILE A 50 1.21 11.36 -4.71
C ILE A 50 0.69 11.46 -3.27
N PRO A 51 -0.61 11.76 -3.05
CA PRO A 51 -1.20 11.79 -1.71
C PRO A 51 -1.10 10.44 -0.99
N VAL A 52 -0.99 10.51 0.34
CA VAL A 52 -0.95 9.34 1.23
C VAL A 52 -2.06 9.48 2.27
N LEU A 53 -2.76 8.38 2.53
CA LEU A 53 -3.65 8.21 3.68
C LEU A 53 -3.15 7.03 4.52
N ALA A 54 -3.37 7.11 5.83
CA ALA A 54 -3.00 6.05 6.75
C ALA A 54 -4.11 5.79 7.77
N THR A 55 -4.27 4.55 8.20
CA THR A 55 -5.24 4.16 9.23
C THR A 55 -4.59 3.37 10.36
N LEU A 56 -5.27 3.37 11.51
CA LEU A 56 -5.00 2.53 12.66
C LEU A 56 -6.27 1.75 12.99
N GLN A 57 -6.12 0.48 13.38
CA GLN A 57 -7.19 -0.26 14.01
C GLN A 57 -7.09 -0.06 15.52
N ASN A 58 -8.10 0.54 16.14
CA ASN A 58 -8.22 0.73 17.59
C ASN A 58 -6.90 1.16 18.25
N ARG A 59 -6.51 2.43 18.04
CA ARG A 59 -5.27 3.03 18.54
C ARG A 59 -5.05 2.78 20.03
N GLU A 60 -6.09 2.91 20.85
CA GLU A 60 -6.00 2.72 22.30
C GLU A 60 -5.49 1.31 22.67
N ARG A 61 -5.97 0.28 21.96
CA ARG A 61 -5.63 -1.11 22.29
C ARG A 61 -4.39 -1.64 21.55
N ILE A 62 -4.15 -1.18 20.34
CA ILE A 62 -3.15 -1.77 19.44
C ILE A 62 -1.93 -0.86 19.28
N GLY A 63 -2.08 0.45 19.50
CA GLY A 63 -1.01 1.43 19.44
C GLY A 63 -0.88 2.09 18.06
N GLU A 64 0.30 2.66 17.81
CA GLU A 64 0.58 3.46 16.61
C GLU A 64 1.16 2.65 15.45
N ILE A 65 1.29 3.29 14.29
CA ILE A 65 2.06 2.77 13.15
C ILE A 65 3.51 2.56 13.59
N VAL A 66 4.13 1.49 13.09
CA VAL A 66 5.52 1.18 13.43
C VAL A 66 6.47 2.33 13.08
N PRO A 67 7.49 2.60 13.92
CA PRO A 67 8.36 3.77 13.76
C PRO A 67 8.99 3.96 12.36
N PRO A 68 9.47 2.90 11.67
CA PRO A 68 10.04 3.05 10.33
C PRO A 68 9.07 3.63 9.30
N LEU A 69 7.77 3.35 9.42
CA LEU A 69 6.75 3.88 8.53
C LEU A 69 6.22 5.23 9.01
N GLN A 70 6.06 5.40 10.32
CA GLN A 70 5.62 6.66 10.91
C GLN A 70 6.54 7.83 10.53
N ALA A 71 7.86 7.59 10.50
CA ALA A 71 8.85 8.60 10.11
C ALA A 71 8.81 9.01 8.63
N LEU A 72 8.14 8.21 7.78
CA LEU A 72 8.03 8.44 6.34
C LEU A 72 6.67 9.00 5.91
N LEU A 73 5.69 9.03 6.81
CA LEU A 73 4.41 9.69 6.54
C LEU A 73 4.64 11.21 6.36
N PRO A 74 3.94 11.86 5.41
CA PRO A 74 3.96 13.31 5.31
C PRO A 74 3.50 13.95 6.63
N GLU A 75 4.09 15.08 7.03
CA GLU A 75 3.82 15.72 8.33
C GLU A 75 2.34 16.04 8.55
N GLN A 76 1.62 16.38 7.49
CA GLN A 76 0.17 16.66 7.52
C GLN A 76 -0.72 15.41 7.58
N VAL A 77 -0.16 14.20 7.40
CA VAL A 77 -0.92 12.96 7.41
C VAL A 77 -0.94 12.40 8.83
N MET A 78 -2.07 12.59 9.51
CA MET A 78 -2.36 11.91 10.77
C MET A 78 -3.07 10.58 10.49
N PRO A 79 -2.58 9.45 11.02
CA PRO A 79 -3.28 8.18 10.88
C PRO A 79 -4.68 8.22 11.50
N ILE A 80 -5.66 7.80 10.71
CA ILE A 80 -7.08 7.80 11.08
C ILE A 80 -7.38 6.55 11.90
N ASP A 81 -7.77 6.74 13.16
CA ASP A 81 -8.19 5.64 14.02
C ASP A 81 -9.59 5.14 13.64
N LYS A 82 -9.77 3.83 13.57
CA LYS A 82 -11.03 3.18 13.22
C LYS A 82 -11.27 1.91 14.03
N LEU A 83 -12.55 1.63 14.26
CA LEU A 83 -13.02 0.35 14.82
C LEU A 83 -13.54 -0.60 13.74
N CYS A 84 -14.08 -0.07 12.63
CA CYS A 84 -14.50 -0.86 11.49
C CYS A 84 -13.29 -1.42 10.73
N PHE A 85 -13.45 -2.62 10.16
CA PHE A 85 -12.37 -3.25 9.40
C PHE A 85 -12.12 -2.54 8.05
N SER A 86 -13.19 -2.23 7.32
CA SER A 86 -13.10 -1.42 6.10
C SER A 86 -12.75 0.03 6.44
N CYS A 87 -11.76 0.60 5.76
CA CYS A 87 -11.40 2.01 5.94
C CYS A 87 -12.57 2.93 5.52
N LEU A 88 -13.36 2.55 4.51
CA LEU A 88 -14.53 3.33 4.10
C LEU A 88 -15.67 3.35 5.14
N GLY A 89 -15.66 2.42 6.10
CA GLY A 89 -16.57 2.48 7.24
C GLY A 89 -16.25 3.63 8.22
N ALA A 90 -15.05 4.20 8.13
CA ALA A 90 -14.65 5.36 8.92
C ALA A 90 -14.90 6.64 8.12
N GLU A 91 -15.87 7.44 8.55
CA GLU A 91 -16.23 8.70 7.90
C GLU A 91 -15.02 9.65 7.66
N PRO A 92 -14.07 9.82 8.61
CA PRO A 92 -12.89 10.65 8.36
C PRO A 92 -12.02 10.14 7.21
N PHE A 93 -11.93 8.82 7.02
CA PHE A 93 -11.16 8.24 5.91
C PHE A 93 -11.89 8.44 4.58
N ALA A 94 -13.20 8.20 4.53
CA ALA A 94 -14.00 8.42 3.33
C ALA A 94 -13.90 9.89 2.87
N LYS A 95 -13.99 10.83 3.81
CA LYS A 95 -13.82 12.27 3.53
C LYS A 95 -12.42 12.59 3.04
N ALA A 96 -11.38 12.14 3.74
CA ALA A 96 -10.00 12.39 3.34
C ALA A 96 -9.69 11.80 1.95
N LEU A 97 -10.21 10.62 1.63
CA LEU A 97 -10.09 10.02 0.29
C LEU A 97 -10.77 10.87 -0.78
N GLN A 98 -11.99 11.33 -0.52
CA GLN A 98 -12.72 12.21 -1.44
C GLN A 98 -11.96 13.52 -1.70
N GLU A 99 -11.40 14.13 -0.64
CA GLU A 99 -10.63 15.38 -0.72
C GLU A 99 -9.36 15.25 -1.57
N THR A 100 -8.80 14.04 -1.71
CA THR A 100 -7.66 13.83 -2.63
C THR A 100 -8.05 14.03 -4.10
N GLY A 101 -9.32 13.86 -4.45
CA GLY A 101 -9.81 13.85 -5.84
C GLY A 101 -9.27 12.69 -6.69
N ARG A 102 -8.63 11.69 -6.06
CA ARG A 102 -7.96 10.57 -6.74
C ARG A 102 -8.92 9.39 -6.93
N GLN A 103 -8.87 8.77 -8.10
CA GLN A 103 -9.74 7.63 -8.46
C GLN A 103 -9.02 6.28 -8.31
N GLN A 104 -7.69 6.27 -8.40
CA GLN A 104 -6.86 5.07 -8.30
C GLN A 104 -6.33 4.95 -6.87
N VAL A 105 -6.59 3.82 -6.22
CA VAL A 105 -6.16 3.55 -4.85
C VAL A 105 -5.15 2.41 -4.85
N VAL A 106 -3.92 2.72 -4.48
CA VAL A 106 -2.90 1.70 -4.17
C VAL A 106 -3.03 1.35 -2.70
N LEU A 107 -3.60 0.17 -2.42
CA LEU A 107 -3.95 -0.26 -1.07
C LEU A 107 -2.88 -1.22 -0.51
N THR A 108 -2.26 -0.83 0.60
CA THR A 108 -1.17 -1.56 1.26
C THR A 108 -1.46 -1.76 2.74
N GLY A 109 -0.78 -2.70 3.38
CA GLY A 109 -0.89 -2.94 4.82
C GLY A 109 -1.50 -4.29 5.20
N ILE A 110 -2.16 -4.35 6.34
CA ILE A 110 -2.56 -5.61 6.98
C ILE A 110 -3.95 -5.51 7.66
N GLU A 111 -4.67 -6.60 7.91
CA GLU A 111 -4.46 -7.94 7.34
C GLU A 111 -5.12 -8.06 5.96
N ALA A 112 -4.46 -8.75 5.03
CA ALA A 112 -4.91 -8.93 3.64
C ALA A 112 -6.36 -9.46 3.56
N HIS A 113 -6.72 -10.43 4.42
CA HIS A 113 -8.04 -11.08 4.44
C HIS A 113 -9.08 -10.38 5.34
N ILE A 114 -8.74 -9.24 5.96
CA ILE A 114 -9.66 -8.51 6.85
C ILE A 114 -9.78 -7.08 6.35
N CYS A 115 -8.93 -6.17 6.84
CA CYS A 115 -9.04 -4.74 6.57
C CYS A 115 -8.78 -4.43 5.10
N ILE A 116 -7.74 -5.03 4.49
CA ILE A 116 -7.43 -4.81 3.06
C ILE A 116 -8.58 -5.31 2.18
N MET A 117 -9.04 -6.54 2.38
CA MET A 117 -10.06 -7.13 1.52
C MET A 117 -11.41 -6.39 1.64
N GLN A 118 -11.86 -6.07 2.85
CA GLN A 118 -13.13 -5.33 3.02
C GLN A 118 -13.02 -3.92 2.44
N THR A 119 -11.91 -3.22 2.70
CA THR A 119 -11.67 -1.88 2.14
C THR A 119 -11.65 -1.92 0.61
N ALA A 120 -10.94 -2.86 0.00
CA ALA A 120 -10.86 -2.98 -1.45
C ALA A 120 -12.22 -3.24 -2.10
N LEU A 121 -13.05 -4.10 -1.51
CA LEU A 121 -14.39 -4.41 -2.03
C LEU A 121 -15.33 -3.20 -1.91
N ASP A 122 -15.28 -2.46 -0.80
CA ASP A 122 -16.07 -1.25 -0.65
C ASP A 122 -15.59 -0.12 -1.58
N LEU A 123 -14.28 -0.01 -1.81
CA LEU A 123 -13.71 0.95 -2.76
C LEU A 123 -14.16 0.66 -4.20
N LEU A 124 -14.14 -0.62 -4.61
CA LEU A 124 -14.70 -1.04 -5.90
C LEU A 124 -16.18 -0.70 -6.02
N LYS A 125 -16.97 -0.98 -4.97
CA LYS A 125 -18.39 -0.63 -4.93
C LYS A 125 -18.62 0.88 -5.03
N ALA A 126 -17.72 1.69 -4.47
CA ALA A 126 -17.73 3.14 -4.56
C ALA A 126 -17.18 3.70 -5.90
N GLY A 127 -16.76 2.83 -6.83
CA GLY A 127 -16.31 3.22 -8.17
C GLY A 127 -14.83 3.57 -8.28
N HIS A 128 -14.01 3.29 -7.26
CA HIS A 128 -12.55 3.46 -7.35
C HIS A 128 -11.90 2.31 -8.12
N GLN A 129 -10.78 2.60 -8.77
CA GLN A 129 -9.88 1.57 -9.30
C GLN A 129 -8.91 1.16 -8.20
N VAL A 130 -8.92 -0.12 -7.82
CA VAL A 130 -8.13 -0.60 -6.68
C VAL A 130 -6.97 -1.46 -7.16
N TYR A 131 -5.79 -1.13 -6.67
CA TYR A 131 -4.53 -1.80 -6.95
C TYR A 131 -3.96 -2.32 -5.63
N VAL A 132 -3.70 -3.62 -5.56
CA VAL A 132 -3.12 -4.26 -4.37
C VAL A 132 -1.77 -4.87 -4.76
N PRO A 133 -0.65 -4.22 -4.41
CA PRO A 133 0.67 -4.84 -4.54
C PRO A 133 0.79 -6.01 -3.56
N TYR A 134 0.85 -7.24 -4.08
CA TYR A 134 0.82 -8.45 -3.25
C TYR A 134 1.98 -8.51 -2.24
N ASP A 135 3.10 -7.86 -2.57
CA ASP A 135 4.32 -7.80 -1.77
C ASP A 135 4.33 -6.62 -0.77
N ALA A 136 3.28 -5.80 -0.71
CA ALA A 136 3.06 -4.81 0.34
C ALA A 136 1.75 -5.03 1.12
N VAL A 137 1.20 -6.25 1.05
CA VAL A 137 0.12 -6.72 1.93
C VAL A 137 0.45 -8.08 2.52
N ALA A 138 0.00 -8.32 3.74
CA ALA A 138 0.24 -9.60 4.40
C ALA A 138 -0.90 -10.01 5.33
N SER A 139 -0.88 -11.28 5.71
CA SER A 139 -1.68 -11.83 6.81
C SER A 139 -0.76 -12.69 7.66
N ARG A 140 -1.22 -13.05 8.86
CA ARG A 140 -0.52 -14.00 9.73
C ARG A 140 -0.29 -15.35 9.04
N GLY A 141 -1.33 -15.86 8.38
CA GLY A 141 -1.31 -17.08 7.58
C GLY A 141 -1.05 -16.83 6.09
N LYS A 142 -0.17 -17.64 5.49
CA LYS A 142 -0.01 -17.68 4.01
C LYS A 142 -1.32 -18.05 3.29
N PRO A 143 -2.15 -19.01 3.77
CA PRO A 143 -3.43 -19.29 3.14
C PRO A 143 -4.37 -18.08 3.13
N ASP A 144 -4.47 -17.37 4.25
CA ASP A 144 -5.36 -16.19 4.36
C ASP A 144 -4.93 -15.10 3.38
N TRP A 145 -3.64 -14.79 3.32
CA TRP A 145 -3.09 -13.87 2.34
C TRP A 145 -3.40 -14.32 0.91
N LYS A 146 -3.13 -15.59 0.57
CA LYS A 146 -3.33 -16.12 -0.78
C LYS A 146 -4.79 -16.06 -1.22
N TYR A 147 -5.72 -16.53 -0.40
CA TYR A 147 -7.13 -16.59 -0.76
C TYR A 147 -7.79 -15.21 -0.72
N ALA A 148 -7.32 -14.28 0.10
CA ALA A 148 -7.73 -12.89 0.02
C ALA A 148 -7.36 -12.28 -1.34
N LEU A 149 -6.10 -12.44 -1.79
CA LEU A 149 -5.68 -11.93 -3.10
C LEU A 149 -6.46 -12.55 -4.26
N LEU A 150 -6.69 -13.87 -4.23
CA LEU A 150 -7.52 -14.56 -5.23
C LEU A 150 -8.95 -14.02 -5.28
N ARG A 151 -9.56 -13.82 -4.10
CA ARG A 151 -10.91 -13.24 -4.02
C ARG A 151 -10.95 -11.81 -4.55
N LEU A 152 -9.97 -10.99 -4.20
CA LEU A 152 -9.87 -9.61 -4.67
C LEU A 152 -9.68 -9.56 -6.19
N GLN A 153 -8.82 -10.40 -6.74
CA GLN A 153 -8.62 -10.53 -8.17
C GLN A 153 -9.93 -10.89 -8.89
N HIS A 154 -10.67 -11.88 -8.39
CA HIS A 154 -11.98 -12.27 -8.96
C HIS A 154 -13.05 -11.17 -8.83
N ALA A 155 -12.93 -10.29 -7.84
CA ALA A 155 -13.85 -9.16 -7.66
C ALA A 155 -13.53 -7.96 -8.57
N GLY A 156 -12.41 -7.98 -9.30
CA GLY A 156 -11.99 -6.89 -10.19
C GLY A 156 -10.91 -5.95 -9.62
N VAL A 157 -10.31 -6.29 -8.47
CA VAL A 157 -9.11 -5.60 -7.98
C VAL A 157 -7.90 -6.03 -8.83
N ILE A 158 -7.06 -5.05 -9.19
CA ILE A 158 -5.81 -5.32 -9.89
C ILE A 158 -4.76 -5.75 -8.86
N ILE A 159 -4.44 -7.05 -8.84
CA ILE A 159 -3.30 -7.55 -8.06
C ILE A 159 -2.02 -7.27 -8.85
N THR A 160 -1.09 -6.56 -8.22
CA THR A 160 0.14 -6.06 -8.85
C THR A 160 1.33 -6.29 -7.92
N SER A 161 2.48 -5.65 -8.18
CA SER A 161 3.64 -5.61 -7.29
C SER A 161 4.06 -4.16 -7.02
N VAL A 162 4.82 -3.94 -5.94
CA VAL A 162 5.43 -2.63 -5.64
C VAL A 162 6.27 -2.11 -6.81
N GLU A 163 7.00 -2.99 -7.48
CA GLU A 163 7.81 -2.64 -8.64
C GLU A 163 6.93 -2.18 -9.81
N SER A 164 5.91 -2.96 -10.17
CA SER A 164 4.95 -2.61 -11.23
C SER A 164 4.25 -1.27 -10.94
N VAL A 165 3.74 -1.06 -9.72
CA VAL A 165 3.13 0.21 -9.28
C VAL A 165 4.07 1.39 -9.56
N THR A 166 5.34 1.23 -9.19
CA THR A 166 6.33 2.30 -9.28
C THR A 166 6.68 2.64 -10.72
N TYR A 167 6.89 1.62 -11.56
CA TYR A 167 7.19 1.83 -12.97
C TYR A 167 5.97 2.34 -13.75
N GLU A 168 4.74 1.95 -13.37
CA GLU A 168 3.53 2.54 -13.94
C GLU A 168 3.42 4.03 -13.61
N TRP A 169 3.67 4.45 -12.37
CA TRP A 169 3.72 5.86 -11.99
C TRP A 169 4.81 6.66 -12.68
N LEU A 170 5.95 6.02 -12.99
CA LEU A 170 7.05 6.66 -13.70
C LEU A 170 6.76 6.85 -15.20
N ASP A 171 5.96 5.96 -15.80
CA ASP A 171 5.55 5.91 -17.22
C ASP A 171 6.72 5.71 -18.21
N GLN A 172 7.78 6.51 -18.09
CA GLN A 172 8.90 6.56 -19.00
C GLN A 172 10.25 6.53 -18.27
N ALA A 173 11.15 5.69 -18.76
CA ALA A 173 12.53 5.65 -18.30
C ALA A 173 13.33 6.88 -18.76
N GLY A 174 14.39 7.23 -18.03
CA GLY A 174 15.29 8.32 -18.40
C GLY A 174 14.75 9.73 -18.18
N THR A 175 13.55 9.89 -17.62
CA THR A 175 13.03 11.18 -17.14
C THR A 175 13.82 11.67 -15.92
N GLU A 176 13.74 12.96 -15.59
CA GLU A 176 14.35 13.49 -14.37
C GLU A 176 13.82 12.78 -13.12
N MET A 177 12.50 12.59 -13.05
CA MET A 177 11.84 11.88 -11.96
C MET A 177 12.34 10.43 -11.83
N PHE A 178 12.50 9.72 -12.95
CA PHE A 178 13.10 8.38 -12.96
C PHE A 178 14.51 8.40 -12.38
N ARG A 179 15.36 9.36 -12.75
CA ARG A 179 16.72 9.47 -12.24
C ARG A 179 16.75 9.75 -10.73
N GLN A 180 15.82 10.55 -10.22
CA GLN A 180 15.69 10.83 -8.78
C GLN A 180 15.23 9.60 -7.99
N LEU A 181 14.36 8.76 -8.56
CA LEU A 181 13.85 7.55 -7.90
C LEU A 181 14.79 6.33 -8.04
N LEU A 182 15.67 6.32 -9.05
CA LEU A 182 16.55 5.20 -9.35
C LEU A 182 17.44 4.73 -8.17
N PRO A 183 18.03 5.62 -7.34
CA PRO A 183 18.78 5.18 -6.15
C PRO A 183 17.92 4.36 -5.19
N LEU A 184 16.68 4.80 -4.95
CA LEU A 184 15.74 4.13 -4.07
C LEU A 184 15.31 2.76 -4.64
N ILE A 185 15.11 2.65 -5.96
CA ILE A 185 14.84 1.37 -6.64
C ILE A 185 16.00 0.39 -6.42
N LYS A 186 17.24 0.85 -6.64
CA LYS A 186 18.45 0.02 -6.46
C LYS A 186 18.62 -0.44 -5.01
N GLU A 187 18.33 0.41 -4.03
CA GLU A 187 18.38 0.04 -2.61
C GLU A 187 17.38 -1.09 -2.30
N ARG A 188 16.14 -0.94 -2.78
CA ARG A 188 15.11 -1.99 -2.65
C ARG A 188 15.54 -3.29 -3.32
N ASP A 189 16.11 -3.24 -4.52
CA ASP A 189 16.58 -4.44 -5.23
C ASP A 189 17.68 -5.17 -4.46
N GLN A 190 18.61 -4.44 -3.85
CA GLN A 190 19.65 -5.01 -3.01
C GLN A 190 19.06 -5.69 -1.76
N PHE A 191 18.08 -5.06 -1.12
CA PHE A 191 17.36 -5.67 0.00
C PHE A 191 16.67 -6.98 -0.40
N LEU A 192 15.96 -6.98 -1.54
CA LEU A 192 15.27 -8.17 -2.04
C LEU A 192 16.23 -9.32 -2.39
N LYS A 193 17.42 -9.01 -2.95
CA LYS A 193 18.45 -10.01 -3.25
C LYS A 193 18.97 -10.67 -1.97
N LYS A 194 19.41 -9.88 -0.99
CA LYS A 194 19.89 -10.37 0.31
C LYS A 194 18.86 -11.27 1.01
N ARG A 195 17.58 -10.89 0.91
CA ARG A 195 16.50 -11.67 1.52
C ARG A 195 16.28 -13.02 0.84
N LYS A 196 16.40 -13.11 -0.50
CA LYS A 196 16.29 -14.39 -1.21
C LYS A 196 17.41 -15.34 -0.78
N GLU A 197 18.64 -14.82 -0.74
CA GLU A 197 19.83 -15.56 -0.28
C GLU A 197 19.63 -16.12 1.14
N SER A 198 19.03 -15.35 2.05
CA SER A 198 18.77 -15.81 3.43
C SER A 198 17.60 -16.81 3.61
N VAL A 199 16.75 -16.99 2.59
CA VAL A 199 15.59 -17.91 2.65
C VAL A 199 15.92 -19.25 1.98
N ASP A 200 16.90 -19.24 1.08
CA ASP A 200 17.41 -20.43 0.40
C ASP A 200 18.54 -21.14 1.22
N GLU A 201 18.95 -20.57 2.36
CA GLU A 201 19.80 -21.17 3.41
C GLU A 201 18.97 -21.72 4.58
#